data_AF-A0A4U1ANL1-F1
#
_entry.id   AF-A0A4U1ANL1-F1
#
_cell.length_a   1.000
_cell.length_b   1.000
_cell.length_c   1.000
_cell.angle_alpha   90.00
_cell.angle_beta   90.00
_cell.angle_gamma   90.00
#
_symmetry.space_group_name_H-M   'P 1'
#
loop_
_entity.id
_entity.type
_entity.pdbx_description
1 polymer ?
#
loop_
_entity_poly.entity_id
_entity_poly.type
_entity_poly.pdbx_seq_one_letter_code
_entity_poly.pdbx_strand_id
1 'polypeptide(L)' 'MTKEKKKSTSLRLDPKVLKELKLLAIEQDTSIQAIVESLVIEYIKQYKVKS' A
#
# COMPACT_ATOMS: atom_id res chain seq x y z
N MET A 1 -17.72 -16.81 -7.50
CA MET A 1 -16.33 -16.34 -7.46
C MET A 1 -15.96 -16.04 -6.02
N THR A 2 -15.17 -16.89 -5.38
CA THR A 2 -14.67 -16.66 -4.02
C THR A 2 -13.76 -15.44 -4.04
N LYS A 3 -14.20 -14.32 -3.46
CA LYS A 3 -13.30 -13.19 -3.16
C LYS A 3 -12.18 -13.74 -2.28
N GLU A 4 -10.97 -13.87 -2.82
CA GLU A 4 -9.81 -14.24 -2.02
C GLU A 4 -9.72 -13.26 -0.84
N LYS A 5 -9.79 -13.79 0.38
CA LYS A 5 -9.76 -12.97 1.59
C LYS A 5 -8.34 -12.42 1.75
N LYS A 6 -8.16 -11.12 1.48
CA LYS A 6 -6.92 -10.42 1.82
C LYS A 6 -6.64 -10.61 3.31
N LYS A 7 -5.40 -10.96 3.65
CA LYS A 7 -4.96 -11.09 5.05
C LYS A 7 -4.56 -9.71 5.57
N SER A 8 -4.97 -9.38 6.79
CA SER A 8 -4.53 -8.16 7.45
C SER A 8 -3.04 -8.26 7.78
N THR A 9 -2.33 -7.12 7.68
CA THR A 9 -0.93 -7.02 8.05
C THR A 9 -0.75 -5.76 8.90
N SER A 10 -0.01 -5.89 10.00
CA SER A 10 0.37 -4.73 10.82
C SER A 10 1.61 -4.07 10.21
N LEU A 11 1.53 -2.78 9.93
CA LEU A 11 2.63 -1.96 9.45
C LEU A 11 2.93 -0.87 10.49
N ARG A 12 4.18 -0.75 10.91
CA ARG A 12 4.64 0.35 11.77
C ARG A 12 5.30 1.41 10.89
N LEU A 13 4.88 2.65 11.06
CA LEU A 13 5.40 3.81 10.35
C LEU A 13 5.84 4.87 11.36
N ASP A 14 6.81 5.69 10.95
CA ASP A 14 7.08 6.93 11.68
C ASP A 14 5.81 7.81 11.68
N PRO A 15 5.46 8.47 12.81
CA PRO A 15 4.27 9.31 12.90
C PRO A 15 4.19 10.41 11.83
N LYS A 16 5.33 11.00 11.44
CA LYS A 16 5.39 12.04 10.39
C LYS A 16 5.04 11.46 9.03
N VAL A 17 5.59 10.29 8.72
CA VAL A 17 5.29 9.56 7.47
C VAL A 17 3.82 9.17 7.40
N LEU A 18 3.24 8.67 8.50
CA LEU A 18 1.82 8.34 8.53
C LEU A 18 0.93 9.57 8.33
N LYS A 19 1.33 10.74 8.84
CA LYS A 19 0.60 11.99 8.64
C LYS A 19 0.61 12.40 7.17
N GLU A 20 1.77 12.38 6.52
CA GLU A 20 1.89 12.71 5.10
C GLU A 20 1.10 11.73 4.22
N LEU A 21 1.17 10.43 4.52
CA LEU A 21 0.43 9.40 3.79
C LEU A 21 -1.09 9.58 3.89
N LYS A 22 -1.59 10.08 5.02
CA LYS A 22 -3.01 10.43 5.19
C LYS A 22 -3.42 11.60 4.31
N LEU A 23 -2.60 12.65 4.26
CA LEU A 23 -2.87 13.80 3.40
C LEU A 23 -2.88 13.39 1.93
N LEU A 24 -1.90 12.60 1.51
CA LEU A 24 -1.81 12.06 0.15
C LEU A 24 -3.02 11.21 -0.22
N ALA A 25 -3.50 10.38 0.70
CA ALA A 25 -4.70 9.57 0.50
C ALA A 25 -5.96 10.43 0.26
N ILE A 26 -6.08 11.56 0.97
CA ILE A 26 -7.19 12.51 0.78
C ILE A 26 -7.06 13.21 -0.57
N GLU A 27 -5.87 13.71 -0.91
CA GLU A 27 -5.61 14.41 -2.17
C GLU A 27 -5.88 13.55 -3.40
N GLN A 28 -5.62 12.24 -3.30
CA GLN A 28 -5.81 11.28 -4.40
C GLN A 28 -7.15 10.54 -4.36
N ASP A 29 -8.08 10.94 -3.47
CA ASP A 29 -9.38 10.26 -3.26
C ASP A 29 -9.24 8.73 -3.13
N THR A 30 -8.30 8.30 -2.28
CA THR A 30 -7.94 6.89 -2.10
C THR A 30 -7.72 6.56 -0.62
N SER A 31 -7.33 5.31 -0.34
CA SER A 31 -6.99 4.87 1.01
C SER A 31 -5.50 4.61 1.18
N ILE A 32 -5.00 4.79 2.40
CA ILE A 32 -3.63 4.39 2.78
C ILE A 32 -3.36 2.93 2.40
N GLN A 33 -4.33 2.05 2.62
CA GLN A 33 -4.21 0.64 2.27
C GLN A 33 -3.99 0.46 0.76
N ALA A 34 -4.76 1.13 -0.09
CA ALA A 34 -4.61 1.05 -1.53
C ALA A 34 -3.24 1.57 -2.00
N ILE A 35 -2.76 2.68 -1.43
CA ILE A 35 -1.43 3.23 -1.73
C ILE A 35 -0.34 2.21 -1.40
N VAL A 36 -0.37 1.65 -0.18
CA VAL A 36 0.65 0.69 0.27
C VAL A 36 0.58 -0.62 -0.51
N GLU A 37 -0.62 -1.13 -0.79
CA GLU A 37 -0.80 -2.34 -1.60
C GLU A 37 -0.21 -2.15 -3.01
N SER A 38 -0.50 -1.02 -3.67
CA SER A 38 0.04 -0.72 -5.00
C SER A 38 1.56 -0.63 -4.99
N LEU A 39 2.15 0.10 -4.03
CA LEU A 39 3.61 0.23 -3.89
C LEU A 39 4.29 -1.15 -3.70
N VAL A 40 3.72 -2.01 -2.85
CA VAL A 40 4.26 -3.36 -2.61
C VAL A 40 4.14 -4.22 -3.86
N ILE A 41 3.00 -4.18 -4.57
CA ILE A 41 2.80 -4.94 -5.80
C ILE A 41 3.78 -4.49 -6.89
N GLU A 42 3.94 -3.19 -7.07
CA GLU A 42 4.88 -2.62 -8.04
C GLU A 42 6.32 -2.98 -7.72
N TYR A 43 6.72 -2.87 -6.45
CA TYR A 43 8.04 -3.30 -6.00
C TYR A 43 8.28 -4.77 -6.33
N ILE A 44 7.36 -5.67 -5.98
CA ILE A 44 7.50 -7.11 -6.28
C ILE A 44 7.59 -7.34 -7.80
N LYS A 45 6.76 -6.66 -8.60
CA LYS A 45 6.80 -6.77 -10.08
C LYS A 45 8.17 -6.37 -10.62
N GLN A 46 8.73 -5.25 -10.15
CA GLN A 46 10.05 -4.79 -10.58
C GLN A 46 11.16 -5.81 -10.27
N TYR A 47 11.07 -6.51 -9.14
CA TYR A 47 12.03 -7.56 -8.79
C TYR A 47 11.85 -8.84 -9.62
N LYS A 48 10.60 -9.25 -9.86
CA LYS A 48 10.31 -10.47 -10.65
C LYS A 48 10.59 -10.33 -12.14
N VAL A 49 10.51 -9.12 -12.70
CA VAL A 49 10.85 -8.86 -14.12
C VAL A 49 12.37 -8.85 -14.35
N LYS A 50 13.17 -8.67 -13.29
CA LYS A 50 14.64 -8.68 -13.35
C LYS A 50 15.28 -10.05 -13.06
N SER A 51 14.48 -11.08 -12.75
CA SER A 51 14.91 -12.47 -12.56
C SER A 51 14.46 -13.34 -13.72
#